data_AF-A0A803PWY0-F1
#
_entry.id   AF-A0A803PWY0-F1
#
_cell.length_a   1.000
_cell.length_b   1.000
_cell.length_c   1.000
_cell.angle_alpha   90.00
_cell.angle_beta   90.00
_cell.angle_gamma   90.00
#
_symmetry.space_group_name_H-M   'P 1'
#
loop_
_entity.id
_entity.type
_entity.pdbx_description
1 polymer ?
#
loop_
_entity_poly.entity_id
_entity_poly.type
_entity_poly.pdbx_seq_one_letter_code
_entity_poly.pdbx_strand_id
1 'polypeptide(L)'
;MGLSSSFKIIVTLAIVFVVFTRTSFADDDDDLSSGFYSKSCPKVFSTVKSAVHSAISNQRRIGASLLRLHFHDCFVNGCDGSILLDDTSSFRGEKTARPNNNSVRGFGVVDKIKAQVEKVCPGVVSCADILAIAARDSVAIVSKQYIYTHQNAAHILCRLVKKYN
;
A
#
# COMPACT_ATOMS: atom_id res chain seq x y z
N MET A 1 -45.06 47.29 -19.13
CA MET A 1 -44.84 46.16 -20.06
C MET A 1 -44.37 44.97 -19.24
N GLY A 2 -45.29 44.07 -18.87
CA GLY A 2 -44.97 42.88 -18.08
C GLY A 2 -44.55 41.73 -19.00
N LEU A 3 -43.47 41.02 -18.66
CA LEU A 3 -43.06 39.85 -19.43
C LEU A 3 -44.11 38.74 -19.26
N SER A 4 -44.45 38.09 -20.38
CA SER A 4 -45.41 36.97 -20.44
C SER A 4 -45.05 35.87 -19.44
N SER A 5 -46.06 35.23 -18.85
CA SER A 5 -45.88 34.16 -17.87
C SER A 5 -44.95 33.05 -18.37
N SER A 6 -45.01 32.74 -19.67
CA SER A 6 -44.14 31.76 -20.31
C SER A 6 -42.67 32.18 -20.32
N PHE A 7 -42.39 33.48 -20.45
CA PHE A 7 -41.02 34.01 -20.41
C PHE A 7 -40.42 33.90 -19.01
N LYS A 8 -41.22 34.14 -17.96
CA LYS A 8 -40.78 33.97 -16.57
C LYS A 8 -40.43 32.50 -16.28
N ILE A 9 -41.25 31.56 -16.74
CA ILE A 9 -41.02 30.12 -16.56
C ILE A 9 -39.72 29.68 -17.25
N ILE A 10 -39.50 30.12 -18.50
CA ILE A 10 -38.27 29.79 -19.24
C ILE A 10 -37.04 30.34 -18.52
N VAL A 11 -37.10 31.58 -18.03
CA VAL A 11 -35.99 32.19 -17.28
C VAL A 11 -35.74 31.45 -15.96
N THR A 12 -36.79 31.07 -15.22
CA THR A 12 -36.64 30.30 -13.99
C THR A 12 -36.06 28.91 -14.25
N LEU A 13 -36.50 28.19 -15.28
CA LEU A 13 -35.96 26.89 -15.66
C LEU A 13 -34.50 26.99 -16.13
N ALA A 14 -34.14 28.03 -16.88
CA ALA A 14 -32.77 28.28 -17.29
C ALA A 14 -31.85 28.57 -16.09
N ILE A 15 -32.33 29.35 -15.11
CA ILE A 15 -31.58 29.61 -13.87
C ILE A 15 -31.39 28.32 -13.06
N VAL A 16 -32.43 27.48 -12.93
CA VAL A 16 -32.33 26.18 -12.24
C VAL A 16 -31.34 25.25 -12.94
N PHE A 17 -31.34 25.19 -14.28
CA PHE A 17 -30.39 24.39 -15.06
C PHE A 17 -28.94 24.89 -14.91
N VAL A 18 -28.73 26.21 -14.89
CA VAL A 18 -27.41 26.81 -14.61
C VAL A 18 -26.95 26.53 -13.17
N VAL A 19 -27.86 26.49 -12.19
CA VAL A 19 -27.52 26.13 -10.80
C VAL A 19 -27.19 24.63 -10.68
N PHE A 20 -27.93 23.75 -11.37
CA PHE A 20 -27.68 22.30 -11.39
C PHE A 20 -26.40 21.91 -12.13
N THR A 21 -25.96 22.70 -13.11
CA THR A 21 -24.69 22.48 -13.84
C THR A 21 -23.47 23.10 -13.15
N ARG A 22 -23.68 23.84 -12.05
CA ARG A 22 -22.63 24.49 -11.23
C ARG A 22 -22.23 23.67 -9.99
N THR A 23 -22.79 22.48 -9.76
CA THR A 23 -22.15 21.52 -8.87
C THR A 23 -20.97 20.93 -9.64
N SER A 24 -19.83 21.57 -9.45
CA SER A 24 -18.53 21.13 -9.93
C SER A 24 -18.42 19.60 -9.80
N PHE A 25 -18.23 18.92 -10.93
CA PHE A 25 -17.34 17.77 -10.91
C PHE A 25 -15.97 18.35 -10.58
N ALA A 26 -15.67 18.48 -9.28
CA ALA A 26 -14.30 18.43 -8.87
C ALA A 26 -13.88 17.00 -9.21
N ASP A 27 -13.24 16.83 -10.36
CA ASP A 27 -12.24 15.79 -10.50
C ASP A 27 -11.17 16.16 -9.47
N ASP A 28 -11.37 15.72 -8.22
CA ASP A 28 -10.27 15.58 -7.29
C ASP A 28 -9.39 14.50 -7.93
N ASP A 29 -8.40 14.91 -8.70
CA ASP A 29 -7.23 14.10 -9.03
C ASP A 29 -6.54 13.78 -7.70
N ASP A 30 -7.07 12.79 -6.98
CA ASP A 30 -6.51 12.21 -5.76
C ASP A 30 -5.30 11.34 -6.15
N ASP A 31 -4.37 11.98 -6.86
CA ASP A 31 -3.31 11.30 -7.59
C ASP A 31 -2.18 10.92 -6.63
N LEU A 32 -1.82 9.64 -6.64
CA LEU A 32 -0.83 9.09 -5.74
C LEU A 32 0.55 9.69 -6.04
N SER A 33 1.18 10.30 -5.03
CA SER A 33 2.51 10.89 -5.18
C SER A 33 3.58 10.12 -4.41
N SER A 34 4.66 9.76 -5.09
CA SER A 34 5.87 9.23 -4.43
C SER A 34 6.45 10.17 -3.36
N GLY A 35 6.12 11.45 -3.44
CA GLY A 35 6.54 12.50 -2.52
C GLY A 35 5.55 12.81 -1.39
N PHE A 36 4.42 12.12 -1.27
CA PHE A 36 3.33 12.45 -0.32
C PHE A 36 3.83 12.65 1.12
N TYR A 37 4.73 11.78 1.59
CA TYR A 37 5.28 11.84 2.94
C TYR A 37 6.58 12.65 3.10
N SER A 38 7.06 13.32 2.05
CA SER A 38 8.40 13.97 2.07
C SER A 38 8.53 15.04 3.16
N LYS A 39 7.44 15.71 3.52
CA LYS A 39 7.41 16.73 4.58
C LYS A 39 6.91 16.17 5.91
N SER A 40 5.82 15.40 5.88
CA SER A 40 5.12 14.93 7.09
C SER A 40 5.78 13.73 7.76
N CYS A 41 6.44 12.85 6.99
CA CYS A 41 7.21 11.72 7.52
C CYS A 41 8.44 11.41 6.65
N PRO A 42 9.48 12.27 6.67
CA PRO A 42 10.67 12.12 5.80
C PRO A 42 11.47 10.83 6.02
N LYS A 43 11.24 10.16 7.17
CA LYS A 43 11.90 8.90 7.53
C LYS A 43 11.06 7.65 7.22
N VAL A 44 9.86 7.76 6.65
CA VAL A 44 8.97 6.61 6.44
C VAL A 44 9.66 5.49 5.65
N PHE A 45 10.26 5.81 4.50
CA PHE A 45 10.86 4.81 3.62
C PHE A 45 12.07 4.12 4.25
N SER A 46 12.91 4.83 5.02
CA SER A 46 14.06 4.23 5.68
C SER A 46 13.66 3.37 6.89
N THR A 47 12.67 3.82 7.67
CA THR A 47 12.11 3.06 8.79
C THR A 47 11.47 1.75 8.31
N VAL A 48 10.57 1.81 7.33
CA VAL A 48 9.92 0.61 6.78
C VAL A 48 10.95 -0.36 6.19
N LYS A 49 11.89 0.15 5.38
CA LYS A 49 12.95 -0.68 4.77
C LYS A 49 13.79 -1.43 5.81
N SER A 50 14.16 -0.76 6.90
CA SER A 50 14.95 -1.39 7.98
C SER A 50 14.18 -2.52 8.66
N ALA A 51 12.90 -2.27 8.98
CA ALA A 51 12.02 -3.25 9.59
C ALA A 51 11.78 -4.47 8.69
N VAL A 52 11.49 -4.24 7.40
CA VAL A 52 11.31 -5.29 6.39
C VAL A 52 12.59 -6.10 6.22
N HIS A 53 13.74 -5.44 6.15
CA HIS A 53 15.03 -6.12 6.07
C HIS A 53 15.26 -7.03 7.28
N SER A 54 15.06 -6.53 8.49
CA SER A 54 15.19 -7.33 9.72
C SER A 54 14.24 -8.54 9.72
N ALA A 55 12.98 -8.35 9.29
CA ALA A 55 12.02 -9.44 9.17
C ALA A 55 12.48 -10.50 8.15
N ILE A 56 12.99 -10.09 6.99
CA ILE A 56 13.50 -11.00 5.95
C ILE A 56 14.76 -11.74 6.40
N SER A 57 15.66 -11.07 7.13
CA SER A 57 16.84 -11.70 7.71
C SER A 57 16.46 -12.81 8.71
N ASN A 58 15.40 -12.60 9.48
CA ASN A 58 14.88 -13.62 10.41
C ASN A 58 14.16 -14.76 9.66
N GLN A 59 13.34 -14.44 8.66
CA GLN A 59 12.61 -15.42 7.87
C GLN A 59 12.45 -14.96 6.42
N ARG A 60 13.27 -15.49 5.51
CA ARG A 60 13.33 -15.06 4.10
C ARG A 60 11.98 -15.09 3.37
N ARG A 61 11.09 -16.05 3.72
CA ARG A 61 9.74 -16.20 3.14
C ARG A 61 8.80 -15.03 3.43
N ILE A 62 9.11 -14.19 4.43
CA ILE A 62 8.26 -13.05 4.77
C ILE A 62 8.19 -12.02 3.64
N GLY A 63 9.26 -11.86 2.84
CA GLY A 63 9.26 -10.92 1.73
C GLY A 63 8.18 -11.25 0.69
N ALA A 64 8.07 -12.54 0.32
CA ALA A 64 6.98 -13.00 -0.55
C ALA A 64 5.60 -12.89 0.12
N SER A 65 5.54 -12.99 1.45
CA SER A 65 4.29 -12.92 2.20
C SER A 65 3.75 -11.49 2.27
N LEU A 66 4.62 -10.49 2.45
CA LEU A 66 4.26 -9.07 2.44
C LEU A 66 3.83 -8.60 1.05
N LEU A 67 4.52 -9.06 -0.01
CA LEU A 67 4.08 -8.83 -1.38
C LEU A 67 2.68 -9.39 -1.62
N ARG A 68 2.44 -10.64 -1.21
CA ARG A 68 1.12 -11.26 -1.33
C ARG A 68 0.06 -10.52 -0.51
N LEU A 69 0.39 -10.07 0.69
CA LEU A 69 -0.53 -9.34 1.55
C LEU A 69 -1.00 -8.03 0.88
N HIS A 70 -0.09 -7.26 0.30
CA HIS A 70 -0.44 -6.07 -0.48
C HIS A 70 -1.27 -6.39 -1.72
N PHE A 71 -0.95 -7.47 -2.44
CA PHE A 71 -1.77 -7.92 -3.58
C PHE A 71 -3.22 -8.22 -3.15
N HIS A 72 -3.40 -8.94 -2.05
CA HIS A 72 -4.74 -9.29 -1.58
C HIS A 72 -5.53 -8.08 -1.04
N ASP A 73 -4.85 -7.09 -0.46
CA ASP A 73 -5.45 -5.80 -0.11
C ASP A 73 -6.01 -5.13 -1.37
N CYS A 74 -5.14 -4.85 -2.35
CA CYS A 74 -5.52 -4.14 -3.57
C CYS A 74 -6.59 -4.83 -4.43
N PHE A 75 -6.74 -6.15 -4.33
CA PHE A 75 -7.68 -6.90 -5.16
C PHE A 75 -9.12 -6.87 -4.63
N VAL A 76 -9.32 -6.49 -3.37
CA VAL A 76 -10.64 -6.40 -2.73
C VAL A 76 -10.86 -4.94 -2.34
N ASN A 77 -11.77 -4.26 -3.02
CA ASN A 77 -12.09 -2.83 -2.78
C ASN A 77 -10.91 -1.83 -2.89
N GLY A 78 -9.75 -2.25 -3.39
CA GLY A 78 -8.60 -1.39 -3.61
C GLY A 78 -7.59 -1.43 -2.47
N CYS A 79 -6.50 -0.67 -2.59
CA CYS A 79 -5.41 -0.70 -1.61
C CYS A 79 -5.74 0.20 -0.40
N ASP A 80 -6.64 -0.23 0.47
CA ASP A 80 -7.19 0.57 1.57
C ASP A 80 -6.77 0.06 2.97
N GLY A 81 -6.02 -1.04 3.05
CA GLY A 81 -5.60 -1.66 4.30
C GLY A 81 -6.70 -2.49 4.98
N SER A 82 -7.85 -2.70 4.33
CA SER A 82 -8.98 -3.48 4.87
C SER A 82 -8.60 -4.92 5.22
N ILE A 83 -7.63 -5.51 4.51
CA ILE A 83 -7.13 -6.86 4.81
C ILE A 83 -6.51 -6.99 6.22
N LEU A 84 -6.11 -5.86 6.82
CA LEU A 84 -5.47 -5.83 8.13
C LEU A 84 -6.46 -5.85 9.29
N LEU A 85 -7.75 -5.63 9.03
CA LEU A 85 -8.77 -5.59 10.06
C LEU A 85 -9.11 -7.00 10.56
N ASP A 86 -9.12 -7.17 11.88
CA ASP A 86 -9.55 -8.40 12.53
C ASP A 86 -11.08 -8.47 12.62
N ASP A 87 -11.59 -9.70 12.71
CA ASP A 87 -13.00 -9.92 13.01
C ASP A 87 -13.36 -9.34 14.39
N THR A 88 -14.57 -8.79 14.48
CA THR A 88 -15.20 -8.39 15.75
C THR A 88 -16.59 -9.04 15.86
N SER A 89 -17.32 -8.79 16.95
CA SER A 89 -18.68 -9.32 17.11
C SER A 89 -19.67 -8.82 16.06
N SER A 90 -19.42 -7.67 15.45
CA SER A 90 -20.31 -7.02 14.47
C SER A 90 -19.70 -6.84 13.09
N PHE A 91 -18.44 -7.24 12.90
CA PHE A 91 -17.73 -7.07 11.63
C PHE A 91 -16.91 -8.33 11.30
N ARG A 92 -17.09 -8.83 10.08
CA ARG A 92 -16.29 -9.92 9.52
C ARG A 92 -15.24 -9.30 8.60
N GLY A 93 -13.98 -9.35 9.02
CA GLY A 93 -12.86 -8.87 8.23
C GLY A 93 -12.43 -9.88 7.17
N GLU A 94 -11.42 -9.50 6.40
CA GLU A 94 -10.99 -10.30 5.26
C GLU A 94 -10.03 -11.44 5.63
N LYS A 95 -9.41 -11.39 6.81
CA LYS A 95 -8.43 -12.39 7.26
C LYS A 95 -9.00 -13.80 7.30
N THR A 96 -10.29 -13.94 7.61
CA THR A 96 -10.97 -15.24 7.69
C THR A 96 -11.65 -15.67 6.39
N ALA A 97 -11.56 -14.87 5.32
CA ALA A 97 -12.05 -15.26 4.00
C ALA A 97 -11.29 -16.48 3.47
N ARG A 98 -11.96 -17.31 2.65
CA ARG A 98 -11.40 -18.58 2.11
C ARG A 98 -9.97 -18.46 1.52
N PRO A 99 -9.61 -17.44 0.71
CA PRO A 99 -8.27 -17.35 0.15
C PRO A 99 -7.20 -16.89 1.16
N ASN A 100 -7.62 -16.30 2.29
CA ASN A 100 -6.76 -15.65 3.27
C ASN A 100 -6.54 -16.51 4.51
N ASN A 101 -7.58 -17.19 4.99
CA ASN A 101 -7.56 -17.97 6.21
C ASN A 101 -6.51 -19.10 6.13
N ASN A 102 -5.63 -19.17 7.13
CA ASN A 102 -4.49 -20.10 7.18
C ASN A 102 -3.56 -20.03 5.96
N SER A 103 -3.53 -18.90 5.23
CA SER A 103 -2.84 -18.76 3.95
C SER A 103 -2.03 -17.47 3.87
N VAL A 104 -2.70 -16.31 3.96
CA VAL A 104 -2.03 -15.00 4.03
C VAL A 104 -1.38 -14.85 5.40
N ARG A 105 -0.20 -14.24 5.45
CA ARG A 105 0.58 -14.05 6.67
C ARG A 105 1.45 -12.80 6.57
N GLY A 106 2.01 -12.39 7.69
CA GLY A 106 2.85 -11.19 7.78
C GLY A 106 2.20 -10.05 8.56
N PHE A 107 0.97 -10.23 9.05
CA PHE A 107 0.26 -9.25 9.90
C PHE A 107 1.12 -8.74 11.05
N GLY A 108 1.70 -9.63 11.87
CA GLY A 108 2.57 -9.23 12.98
C GLY A 108 3.87 -8.52 12.57
N VAL A 109 4.29 -8.61 11.30
CA VAL A 109 5.39 -7.80 10.76
C VAL A 109 4.90 -6.41 10.38
N VAL A 110 3.72 -6.30 9.76
CA VAL A 110 3.06 -5.02 9.50
C VAL A 110 2.81 -4.25 10.80
N ASP A 111 2.34 -4.93 11.86
CA ASP A 111 2.13 -4.31 13.18
C ASP A 111 3.43 -3.72 13.74
N LYS A 112 4.54 -4.46 13.63
CA LYS A 112 5.87 -3.98 14.06
C LYS A 112 6.34 -2.81 13.23
N ILE A 113 6.13 -2.83 11.91
CA ILE A 113 6.46 -1.72 11.02
C ILE A 113 5.65 -0.48 11.42
N LYS A 114 4.32 -0.63 11.54
CA LYS A 114 3.42 0.47 11.94
C LYS A 114 3.83 1.04 13.29
N ALA A 115 4.11 0.20 14.30
CA ALA A 115 4.57 0.66 15.60
C ALA A 115 5.90 1.44 15.55
N GLN A 116 6.81 1.09 14.63
CA GLN A 116 8.04 1.85 14.44
C GLN A 116 7.80 3.17 13.68
N VAL A 117 6.93 3.16 12.69
CA VAL A 117 6.55 4.36 11.94
C VAL A 117 5.83 5.37 12.85
N GLU A 118 4.89 4.91 13.69
CA GLU A 118 4.17 5.75 14.65
C GLU A 118 5.09 6.40 15.70
N LYS A 119 6.21 5.78 16.05
CA LYS A 119 7.23 6.42 16.91
C LYS A 119 7.93 7.59 16.25
N VAL A 120 7.96 7.61 14.91
CA VAL A 120 8.69 8.61 14.12
C VAL A 120 7.75 9.69 13.60
N CYS A 121 6.52 9.33 13.21
CA CYS A 121 5.52 10.23 12.69
C CYS A 121 4.10 9.77 13.10
N PRO A 122 3.67 10.13 14.33
CA PRO A 122 2.38 9.68 14.88
C PRO A 122 1.19 10.11 14.02
N GLY A 123 0.32 9.17 13.67
CA GLY A 123 -0.94 9.42 12.96
C GLY A 123 -0.79 9.91 11.52
N VAL A 124 0.40 9.82 10.92
CA VAL A 124 0.66 10.36 9.58
C VAL A 124 0.51 9.31 8.48
N VAL A 125 1.15 8.15 8.63
CA VAL A 125 1.31 7.18 7.53
C VAL A 125 0.18 6.14 7.58
N SER A 126 -0.53 5.97 6.47
CA SER A 126 -1.61 4.98 6.36
C SER A 126 -1.09 3.54 6.44
N CYS A 127 -1.96 2.60 6.86
CA CYS A 127 -1.61 1.18 6.86
C CYS A 127 -1.51 0.61 5.43
N ALA A 128 -2.33 1.12 4.50
CA ALA A 128 -2.26 0.81 3.08
C ALA A 128 -0.89 1.15 2.48
N ASP A 129 -0.36 2.35 2.78
CA ASP A 129 0.97 2.75 2.29
C ASP A 129 2.08 1.93 2.92
N ILE A 130 1.93 1.50 4.18
CA ILE A 130 2.88 0.56 4.79
C ILE A 130 2.91 -0.76 4.02
N LEU A 131 1.75 -1.29 3.59
CA LEU A 131 1.70 -2.50 2.76
C LEU A 131 2.41 -2.29 1.41
N ALA A 132 2.13 -1.18 0.73
CA ALA A 132 2.75 -0.85 -0.55
C ALA A 132 4.29 -0.71 -0.43
N ILE A 133 4.77 0.07 0.54
CA ILE A 133 6.19 0.29 0.79
C ILE A 133 6.87 -1.02 1.20
N ALA A 134 6.24 -1.81 2.07
CA ALA A 134 6.80 -3.08 2.53
C ALA A 134 6.87 -4.12 1.42
N ALA A 135 5.88 -4.18 0.53
CA ALA A 135 5.89 -5.04 -0.66
C ALA A 135 7.03 -4.67 -1.61
N ARG A 136 7.18 -3.37 -1.93
CA ARG A 136 8.28 -2.84 -2.75
C ARG A 136 9.65 -3.21 -2.18
N ASP A 137 9.86 -2.94 -0.90
CA ASP A 137 11.14 -3.21 -0.24
C ASP A 137 11.42 -4.71 -0.14
N SER A 138 10.38 -5.52 0.05
CA SER A 138 10.49 -6.99 0.05
C SER A 138 11.01 -7.53 -1.28
N VAL A 139 10.45 -7.06 -2.40
CA VAL A 139 10.93 -7.45 -3.74
C VAL A 139 12.37 -7.03 -3.95
N ALA A 140 12.72 -5.79 -3.60
CA ALA A 140 14.08 -5.28 -3.76
C ALA A 140 15.11 -6.07 -2.95
N ILE A 141 14.80 -6.39 -1.68
CA ILE A 141 15.70 -7.11 -0.78
C ILE A 141 15.87 -8.56 -1.22
N VAL A 142 14.77 -9.27 -1.52
CA VAL A 142 14.83 -10.69 -1.90
C VAL A 142 15.58 -10.87 -3.21
N SER A 143 15.35 -10.00 -4.20
CA SER A 143 16.05 -10.02 -5.49
C SER A 143 17.55 -9.74 -5.35
N LYS A 144 17.93 -8.74 -4.55
CA LYS A 144 19.34 -8.48 -4.25
C LYS A 144 20.00 -9.66 -3.54
N GLN A 145 19.35 -10.20 -2.50
CA GLN A 145 19.88 -11.35 -1.79
C GLN A 145 20.05 -12.56 -2.70
N TYR A 146 19.12 -12.79 -3.64
CA TYR A 146 19.25 -13.83 -4.65
C TYR A 146 20.52 -13.64 -5.48
N ILE A 147 20.73 -12.45 -6.05
CA ILE A 147 21.93 -12.12 -6.84
C ILE A 147 23.21 -12.32 -6.01
N TYR A 148 23.29 -11.77 -4.80
CA TYR A 148 24.47 -11.92 -3.94
C TYR A 148 24.76 -13.38 -3.60
N THR A 149 23.75 -14.17 -3.25
CA THR A 149 23.95 -15.60 -2.94
C THR A 149 24.39 -16.40 -4.16
N HIS A 150 23.84 -16.12 -5.36
CA HIS A 150 24.22 -16.84 -6.58
C HIS A 150 25.59 -16.42 -7.08
N GLN A 151 25.92 -15.13 -6.99
CA GLN A 151 27.24 -14.62 -7.36
C GLN A 151 28.33 -15.11 -6.40
N ASN A 152 28.04 -15.18 -5.10
CA ASN A 152 28.96 -15.78 -4.13
C ASN A 152 29.08 -17.30 -4.32
N ALA A 153 27.99 -18.02 -4.59
CA ALA A 153 28.04 -19.45 -4.87
C ALA A 153 28.82 -19.76 -6.16
N ALA A 154 28.58 -19.01 -7.23
CA ALA A 154 29.33 -19.12 -8.48
C ALA A 154 30.82 -18.82 -8.26
N HIS A 155 31.15 -17.79 -7.48
CA HIS A 155 32.54 -17.46 -7.16
C HIS A 155 33.22 -18.53 -6.30
N ILE A 156 32.53 -19.10 -5.30
CA ILE A 156 33.03 -20.22 -4.49
C ILE A 156 33.23 -21.46 -5.37
N LEU A 157 32.27 -21.80 -6.23
CA LEU A 157 32.39 -22.90 -7.18
C LEU A 157 33.59 -22.69 -8.13
N CYS A 158 33.77 -21.50 -8.68
CA CYS A 158 34.95 -21.18 -9.50
C CYS A 158 36.26 -21.35 -8.72
N ARG A 159 36.32 -20.97 -7.44
CA ARG A 159 37.50 -21.19 -6.59
C ARG A 159 37.73 -22.67 -6.32
N LEU A 160 36.68 -23.46 -6.12
CA LEU A 160 36.79 -24.90 -5.93
C LEU A 160 37.27 -25.59 -7.21
N VAL A 161 36.68 -25.28 -8.37
CA VAL A 161 37.12 -25.82 -9.68
C VAL A 161 38.58 -25.50 -9.94
N LYS A 162 39.05 -24.27 -9.65
CA LYS A 162 40.47 -23.89 -9.74
C LYS A 162 41.38 -24.59 -8.72
N LYS A 163 40.84 -25.15 -7.65
CA LYS A 163 41.62 -25.89 -6.63
C LYS A 163 41.76 -27.38 -7.00
N TYR A 164 40.85 -27.89 -7.84
CA TYR A 164 40.80 -29.30 -8.24
C TYR A 164 41.28 -29.56 -9.69
N ASN A 165 41.75 -28.52 -10.39
CA ASN A 165 42.51 -28.59 -11.65
C ASN A 165 43.85 -27.89 -11.45
#